data_AF-A0A936QHM5-F1
#
_entry.id   AF-A0A936QHM5-F1
#
_cell.length_a   1.000
_cell.length_b   1.000
_cell.length_c   1.000
_cell.angle_alpha   90.00
_cell.angle_beta   90.00
_cell.angle_gamma   90.00
#
_symmetry.space_group_name_H-M   'P 1'
#
loop_
_entity.id
_entity.type
_entity.pdbx_description
1 polymer ?
#
loop_
_entity_poly.entity_id
_entity_poly.type
_entity_poly.pdbx_seq_one_letter_code
_entity_poly.pdbx_strand_id
1 'polypeptide(L)'
;MSKDPSMVRQIEFIVVVRRIKLLGIAITTGIIVIYLSGLLVANNNHRENFETVNLFSLVLLLFFFMIAIFLRKQMLRKVNLSNIADKYFNAHVIPFAILDLGALFCLTTNLYVNGNITYATIGVIISVAGMIMNFPSEEYFEKLKNAPDPSDQKV
;
A
#
# COMPACT_ATOMS: atom_id res chain seq x y z
N MET A 1 -26.20 -12.06 -30.11
CA MET A 1 -25.12 -11.16 -29.66
C MET A 1 -24.47 -11.82 -28.44
N SER A 2 -23.47 -12.68 -28.65
CA SER A 2 -22.75 -13.33 -27.55
C SER A 2 -21.93 -12.27 -26.83
N LYS A 3 -22.31 -11.91 -25.60
CA LYS A 3 -21.47 -11.10 -24.72
C LYS A 3 -20.20 -11.91 -24.48
N ASP A 4 -19.10 -11.50 -25.12
CA ASP A 4 -17.81 -12.15 -24.95
C ASP A 4 -17.44 -12.10 -23.46
N PRO A 5 -17.37 -13.25 -22.76
CA PRO A 5 -17.09 -13.28 -21.32
C PRO A 5 -15.72 -12.66 -20.98
N SER A 6 -14.84 -12.54 -21.98
CA SER A 6 -13.56 -11.82 -21.90
C SER A 6 -13.72 -10.31 -21.70
N MET A 7 -14.70 -9.68 -22.37
CA MET A 7 -14.92 -8.23 -22.32
C MET A 7 -15.46 -7.79 -20.97
N VAL A 8 -16.39 -8.56 -20.39
CA VAL A 8 -16.95 -8.28 -19.06
C VAL A 8 -15.85 -8.30 -17.99
N ARG A 9 -14.99 -9.32 -18.02
CA ARG A 9 -13.86 -9.46 -17.08
C ARG A 9 -12.81 -8.36 -17.24
N GLN A 10 -12.59 -7.88 -18.46
CA GLN A 10 -11.68 -6.77 -18.72
C GLN A 10 -12.24 -5.46 -18.13
N ILE A 11 -13.54 -5.20 -18.28
CA ILE A 11 -14.18 -4.03 -17.67
C ILE A 11 -14.10 -4.11 -16.15
N GLU A 12 -14.38 -5.27 -15.55
CA GLU A 12 -14.24 -5.49 -14.11
C GLU A 12 -12.81 -5.19 -13.62
N PHE A 13 -11.80 -5.69 -14.32
CA PHE A 13 -10.40 -5.42 -13.99
C PHE A 13 -10.08 -3.92 -14.02
N ILE A 14 -10.52 -3.20 -15.06
CA ILE A 14 -10.30 -1.75 -15.18
C ILE A 14 -10.96 -0.99 -14.01
N VAL A 15 -12.19 -1.36 -13.66
CA VAL A 15 -12.91 -0.74 -12.53
C VAL A 15 -12.17 -1.00 -11.22
N VAL A 16 -11.71 -2.23 -10.99
CA VAL A 16 -10.98 -2.61 -9.78
C VAL A 16 -9.65 -1.87 -9.69
N VAL A 17 -8.87 -1.82 -10.77
CA VAL A 17 -7.61 -1.06 -10.84
C VAL A 17 -7.84 0.41 -10.48
N ARG A 18 -8.87 1.05 -11.06
CA ARG A 18 -9.19 2.46 -10.75
C ARG A 18 -9.53 2.67 -9.28
N ARG A 19 -10.32 1.78 -8.68
CA ARG A 19 -10.65 1.83 -7.24
C ARG A 19 -9.41 1.72 -6.37
N ILE A 20 -8.52 0.77 -6.68
CA ILE A 20 -7.25 0.60 -5.96
C ILE A 20 -6.38 1.85 -6.10
N LYS A 21 -6.24 2.42 -7.31
CA LYS A 21 -5.46 3.64 -7.56
C LYS A 21 -6.00 4.82 -6.73
N LEU A 22 -7.31 5.05 -6.76
CA LEU A 22 -7.96 6.12 -5.99
C LEU A 22 -7.74 5.95 -4.48
N LEU A 23 -7.89 4.72 -3.97
CA LEU A 23 -7.68 4.42 -2.56
C LEU A 23 -6.21 4.61 -2.14
N GLY A 24 -5.26 4.13 -2.95
CA GLY A 24 -3.83 4.33 -2.71
C GLY A 24 -3.43 5.81 -2.71
N ILE A 25 -3.96 6.60 -3.64
CA ILE A 25 -3.77 8.06 -3.67
C ILE A 25 -4.35 8.70 -2.39
N ALA A 26 -5.59 8.36 -2.03
CA ALA A 26 -6.24 8.93 -0.84
C ALA A 26 -5.45 8.66 0.46
N ILE A 27 -4.97 7.43 0.66
CA ILE A 27 -4.13 7.08 1.82
C ILE A 27 -2.82 7.86 1.79
N THR A 28 -2.14 7.90 0.63
CA THR A 28 -0.87 8.61 0.49
C THR A 28 -1.02 10.10 0.78
N THR A 29 -2.08 10.74 0.26
CA THR A 29 -2.41 12.14 0.57
C THR A 29 -2.71 12.32 2.06
N GLY A 30 -3.42 11.39 2.69
CA GLY A 30 -3.67 11.41 4.14
C GLY A 30 -2.37 11.43 4.96
N ILE A 31 -1.41 10.57 4.63
CA ILE A 31 -0.08 10.54 5.27
C ILE A 31 0.63 11.90 5.13
N ILE A 32 0.60 12.50 3.94
CA ILE A 32 1.22 13.81 3.68
C ILE A 32 0.53 14.90 4.52
N VAL A 33 -0.80 14.91 4.59
CA VAL A 33 -1.57 15.88 5.39
C VAL A 33 -1.25 15.74 6.88
N ILE A 34 -1.15 14.52 7.40
CA ILE A 34 -0.81 14.26 8.81
C ILE A 34 0.61 14.73 9.12
N TYR A 35 1.56 14.51 8.21
CA TYR A 35 2.92 15.01 8.32
C TYR A 35 2.96 16.56 8.34
N LEU A 36 2.32 17.22 7.38
CA LEU A 36 2.27 18.69 7.32
C LEU A 36 1.60 19.28 8.56
N SER A 37 0.50 18.67 9.02
CA SER A 37 -0.18 19.09 10.24
C SER A 37 0.72 18.98 11.46
N GLY A 38 1.49 17.90 11.57
CA GLY A 38 2.41 17.71 12.69
C GLY A 38 3.59 18.67 12.68
N LEU A 39 4.08 19.10 11.50
CA LEU A 39 5.10 20.15 11.40
C LEU A 39 4.63 21.48 12.01
N LEU A 40 3.33 21.80 11.88
CA LEU A 40 2.74 23.00 12.46
C LEU A 40 2.61 22.91 14.00
N VAL A 41 2.42 21.69 14.53
CA VAL A 41 2.21 21.46 15.98
C VAL A 41 3.53 21.22 16.73
N ALA A 42 4.53 20.59 16.09
CA ALA A 42 5.78 20.16 16.71
C ALA A 42 6.65 21.31 17.28
N ASN A 43 6.39 22.56 16.90
CA ASN A 43 7.07 23.72 17.49
C ASN A 43 6.60 24.08 18.90
N ASN A 44 5.42 23.59 19.32
CA ASN A 44 4.81 23.97 20.59
C ASN A 44 4.93 22.89 21.69
N ASN A 45 5.40 21.68 21.36
CA ASN A 45 5.56 20.58 22.32
C ASN A 45 6.94 20.59 22.99
N HIS A 46 6.97 20.27 24.29
CA HIS A 46 8.21 20.07 25.05
C HIS A 46 9.01 18.91 24.44
N ARG A 47 10.25 19.18 24.00
CA ARG A 47 11.05 18.25 23.19
C ARG A 47 11.93 17.37 24.06
N GLU A 48 11.42 16.22 24.47
CA GLU A 48 12.31 15.12 24.89
C GLU A 48 12.66 14.29 23.65
N ASN A 49 13.89 14.43 23.16
CA ASN A 49 14.35 13.69 21.98
C ASN A 49 14.88 12.32 22.39
N PHE A 50 14.00 11.32 22.39
CA PHE A 50 14.37 9.93 22.64
C PHE A 50 14.84 9.24 21.35
N GLU A 51 16.13 9.34 21.04
CA GLU A 51 16.71 8.77 19.81
C GLU A 51 16.44 7.27 19.64
N THR A 52 16.46 6.48 20.71
CA THR A 52 16.15 5.05 20.67
C THR A 52 14.71 4.78 20.20
N VAL A 53 13.76 5.61 20.62
CA VAL A 53 12.34 5.48 20.24
C VAL A 53 12.16 5.88 18.77
N ASN A 54 12.84 6.92 18.31
CA ASN A 54 12.84 7.33 16.90
C ASN A 54 13.34 6.20 16.00
N LEU A 55 14.50 5.63 16.33
CA LEU A 55 15.10 4.53 15.58
C LEU A 55 14.19 3.29 15.57
N PHE A 56 13.62 2.91 16.72
CA PHE A 56 12.74 1.76 16.82
C PHE A 56 11.48 1.93 15.94
N SER A 57 10.87 3.11 15.94
CA SER A 57 9.70 3.40 15.10
C SER A 57 10.02 3.31 13.60
N LEU A 58 11.23 3.73 13.20
CA LEU A 58 11.69 3.63 11.82
C LEU A 58 11.96 2.17 11.41
N VAL A 59 12.59 1.38 12.28
CA VAL A 59 12.81 -0.05 12.07
C VAL A 59 11.47 -0.78 11.92
N LEU A 60 10.49 -0.43 12.74
CA LEU A 60 9.16 -1.03 12.66
C LEU A 60 8.45 -0.67 11.33
N LEU A 61 8.59 0.57 10.85
CA LEU A 61 8.08 0.95 9.53
C LEU A 61 8.74 0.13 8.41
N LEU A 62 10.07 -0.04 8.44
CA LEU A 62 10.77 -0.87 7.45
C LEU A 62 10.30 -2.33 7.50
N PHE A 63 10.04 -2.85 8.70
CA PHE A 63 9.48 -4.18 8.86
C PHE A 63 8.09 -4.32 8.23
N PHE A 64 7.18 -3.36 8.48
CA PHE A 64 5.86 -3.34 7.84
C PHE A 64 5.94 -3.20 6.33
N PHE A 65 6.88 -2.40 5.82
CA PHE A 65 7.14 -2.28 4.39
C PHE A 65 7.52 -3.63 3.75
N MET A 66 8.44 -4.37 4.38
CA MET A 66 8.85 -5.69 3.91
C MET A 66 7.67 -6.69 3.94
N ILE A 67 6.86 -6.67 5.01
CA ILE A 67 5.66 -7.49 5.11
C ILE A 67 4.66 -7.15 4.01
N ALA A 68 4.39 -5.86 3.76
CA ALA A 68 3.44 -5.42 2.75
C ALA A 68 3.84 -5.92 1.34
N ILE A 69 5.12 -5.80 0.98
CA ILE A 69 5.64 -6.32 -0.30
C ILE A 69 5.49 -7.84 -0.39
N PHE A 70 5.84 -8.55 0.68
CA PHE A 70 5.75 -10.01 0.73
C PHE A 70 4.29 -10.49 0.59
N LEU A 71 3.37 -9.89 1.34
CA LEU A 71 1.95 -10.21 1.30
C LEU A 71 1.35 -9.91 -0.07
N ARG A 72 1.67 -8.76 -0.67
CA ARG A 72 1.22 -8.44 -2.02
C ARG A 72 1.62 -9.55 -3.01
N LYS A 73 2.89 -9.96 -3.01
CA LYS A 73 3.39 -11.03 -3.88
C LYS A 73 2.66 -12.35 -3.65
N GLN A 74 2.43 -12.73 -2.40
CA GLN A 74 1.69 -13.94 -2.02
C GLN A 74 0.23 -13.90 -2.47
N MET A 75 -0.45 -12.77 -2.29
CA MET A 75 -1.86 -12.62 -2.63
C MET A 75 -2.08 -12.57 -4.15
N LEU A 76 -1.20 -11.89 -4.89
CA LEU A 76 -1.26 -11.86 -6.36
C LEU A 76 -1.08 -13.25 -6.98
N ARG A 77 -0.32 -14.16 -6.37
CA ARG A 77 -0.23 -15.55 -6.86
C ARG A 77 -1.55 -16.32 -6.82
N LYS A 78 -2.54 -15.84 -6.06
CA LYS A 78 -3.84 -16.50 -5.87
C LYS A 78 -4.95 -15.89 -6.72
N VAL A 79 -4.65 -14.90 -7.55
CA VAL A 79 -5.60 -14.18 -8.41
C VAL A 79 -5.71 -14.91 -9.75
N ASN A 80 -6.94 -15.23 -10.14
CA ASN A 80 -7.31 -15.85 -11.41
C ASN A 80 -8.43 -15.03 -12.08
N LEU A 81 -8.72 -15.28 -13.35
CA LEU A 81 -9.78 -14.56 -14.08
C LEU A 81 -11.18 -14.69 -13.44
N SER A 82 -11.46 -15.77 -12.71
CA SER A 82 -12.75 -16.01 -12.06
C SER A 82 -12.95 -15.25 -10.75
N ASN A 83 -11.87 -14.77 -10.12
CA ASN A 83 -11.90 -14.13 -8.79
C ASN A 83 -11.16 -12.79 -8.79
N ILE A 84 -10.97 -12.20 -9.97
CA ILE A 84 -10.11 -11.05 -10.17
C ILE A 84 -10.59 -9.84 -9.39
N ALA A 85 -11.91 -9.59 -9.33
CA ALA A 85 -12.45 -8.42 -8.67
C ALA A 85 -12.07 -8.35 -7.19
N ASP A 86 -12.30 -9.43 -6.44
CA ASP A 86 -12.11 -9.43 -4.99
C ASP A 86 -10.64 -9.66 -4.61
N LYS A 87 -10.00 -10.67 -5.22
CA LYS A 87 -8.63 -11.04 -4.81
C LYS A 87 -7.61 -10.02 -5.27
N TYR A 88 -7.76 -9.43 -6.46
CA TYR A 88 -6.83 -8.41 -6.95
C TYR A 88 -6.97 -7.11 -6.15
N PHE A 89 -8.20 -6.74 -5.76
CA PHE A 89 -8.45 -5.62 -4.87
C PHE A 89 -7.77 -5.83 -3.52
N ASN A 90 -8.07 -6.94 -2.85
CA ASN A 90 -7.51 -7.25 -1.54
C ASN A 90 -5.97 -7.38 -1.57
N ALA A 91 -5.41 -7.91 -2.66
CA ALA A 91 -3.97 -8.04 -2.84
C ALA A 91 -3.23 -6.70 -2.84
N HIS A 92 -3.92 -5.58 -3.05
CA HIS A 92 -3.34 -4.24 -2.99
C HIS A 92 -3.81 -3.45 -1.76
N VAL A 93 -5.07 -3.56 -1.37
CA VAL A 93 -5.62 -2.81 -0.23
C VAL A 93 -5.03 -3.25 1.10
N ILE A 94 -4.82 -4.55 1.32
CA ILE A 94 -4.21 -5.03 2.58
C ILE A 94 -2.77 -4.52 2.74
N PRO A 95 -1.89 -4.63 1.72
CA PRO A 95 -0.57 -4.00 1.79
C PRO A 95 -0.62 -2.48 2.01
N PHE A 96 -1.58 -1.75 1.39
CA PHE A 96 -1.75 -0.33 1.67
C PHE A 96 -2.08 -0.06 3.14
N ALA A 97 -3.01 -0.81 3.74
CA ALA A 97 -3.36 -0.65 5.15
C ALA A 97 -2.17 -0.94 6.09
N ILE A 98 -1.34 -1.92 5.77
CA ILE A 98 -0.14 -2.25 6.56
C ILE A 98 0.91 -1.14 6.45
N LEU A 99 1.12 -0.60 5.25
CA LEU A 99 2.02 0.53 5.04
C LEU A 99 1.51 1.79 5.75
N ASP A 100 0.20 2.05 5.70
CA ASP A 100 -0.44 3.17 6.38
C ASP A 100 -0.25 3.08 7.91
N LEU A 101 -0.51 1.90 8.50
CA LEU A 101 -0.27 1.65 9.92
C LEU A 101 1.19 1.97 10.30
N GLY A 102 2.16 1.46 9.54
CA GLY A 102 3.58 1.74 9.78
C GLY A 102 3.92 3.22 9.64
N ALA A 103 3.36 3.89 8.63
CA ALA A 103 3.57 5.32 8.38
C ALA A 103 3.03 6.16 9.53
N LEU A 104 1.78 5.90 9.95
CA LEU A 104 1.12 6.58 11.06
C LEU A 104 1.86 6.38 12.38
N PHE A 105 2.32 5.17 12.66
CA PHE A 105 3.11 4.90 13.87
C PHE A 105 4.42 5.69 13.88
N CYS A 106 5.16 5.66 12.77
CA CYS A 106 6.42 6.38 12.61
C CYS A 106 6.22 7.90 12.69
N LEU A 107 5.21 8.44 12.01
CA LEU A 107 4.89 9.87 12.04
C LEU A 107 4.43 10.34 13.42
N THR A 108 3.51 9.61 14.05
CA THR A 108 2.98 10.00 15.37
C THR A 108 4.11 10.02 16.40
N THR A 109 4.94 8.98 16.42
CA THR A 109 6.06 8.86 17.36
C THR A 109 7.11 9.93 17.13
N ASN A 110 7.62 10.06 15.90
CA ASN A 110 8.72 10.99 15.63
C ASN A 110 8.26 12.45 15.68
N LEU A 111 7.09 12.78 15.12
CA LEU A 111 6.68 14.16 14.92
C LEU A 111 5.89 14.73 16.09
N TYR A 112 4.95 13.96 16.66
CA TYR A 112 4.03 14.45 17.70
C TYR A 112 4.54 14.18 19.12
N VAL A 113 5.23 13.05 19.33
CA VAL A 113 5.81 12.70 20.64
C VAL A 113 7.21 13.29 20.82
N ASN A 114 8.14 13.00 19.89
CA ASN A 114 9.55 13.36 20.06
C ASN A 114 9.96 14.67 19.34
N GLY A 115 9.12 15.22 18.46
CA GLY A 115 9.43 16.42 17.68
C GLY A 115 10.62 16.27 16.71
N ASN A 116 11.03 15.05 16.39
CA ASN A 116 12.14 14.74 15.49
C ASN A 116 11.67 14.71 14.02
N ILE A 117 11.80 15.86 13.37
CA ILE A 117 11.39 16.08 11.97
C ILE A 117 12.19 15.20 11.01
N THR A 118 13.47 14.93 11.30
CA THR A 118 14.35 14.15 10.42
C THR A 118 13.84 12.73 10.25
N TYR A 119 13.58 12.02 11.36
CA TYR A 119 13.05 10.66 11.30
C TYR A 119 11.63 10.60 10.74
N ALA A 120 10.79 11.59 11.05
CA ALA A 120 9.46 11.71 10.45
C ALA A 120 9.52 11.86 8.93
N THR A 121 10.42 12.71 8.41
CA THR A 121 10.63 12.92 6.97
C THR A 121 11.08 11.63 6.28
N ILE A 122 12.04 10.93 6.85
CA ILE A 122 12.51 9.64 6.33
C ILE A 122 11.33 8.64 6.32
N GLY A 123 10.53 8.62 7.38
CA GLY A 123 9.33 7.81 7.48
C GLY A 123 8.32 8.09 6.36
N VAL A 124 8.05 9.35 6.03
CA VAL A 124 7.19 9.74 4.91
C VAL A 124 7.76 9.22 3.59
N ILE A 125 9.05 9.43 3.33
CA ILE A 125 9.69 9.00 2.07
C ILE A 125 9.55 7.49 1.89
N ILE A 126 9.87 6.69 2.92
CA ILE A 126 9.74 5.23 2.88
C ILE A 126 8.28 4.82 2.62
N SER A 127 7.34 5.46 3.32
CA SER A 127 5.92 5.14 3.20
C SER A 127 5.39 5.46 1.80
N VAL A 128 5.68 6.66 1.28
CA VAL A 128 5.28 7.08 -0.08
C VAL A 128 5.90 6.17 -1.14
N ALA A 129 7.19 5.84 -1.02
CA ALA A 129 7.84 4.89 -1.91
C ALA A 129 7.14 3.52 -1.87
N GLY A 130 6.79 3.03 -0.68
CA GLY A 130 6.05 1.77 -0.50
C GLY A 130 4.66 1.79 -1.11
N MET A 131 3.93 2.89 -0.92
CA MET A 131 2.63 3.09 -1.55
C MET A 131 2.76 3.05 -3.08
N ILE A 132 3.69 3.82 -3.67
CA ILE A 132 3.96 3.84 -5.12
C ILE A 132 4.29 2.43 -5.63
N MET A 133 5.19 1.73 -4.94
CA MET A 133 5.55 0.36 -5.31
C MET A 133 4.36 -0.58 -5.30
N ASN A 134 3.37 -0.35 -4.44
CA ASN A 134 2.15 -1.15 -4.34
C ASN A 134 1.05 -0.72 -5.33
N PHE A 135 1.25 0.24 -6.23
CA PHE A 135 0.21 0.57 -7.23
C PHE A 135 -0.06 -0.60 -8.20
N PRO A 136 -1.33 -0.79 -8.60
CA PRO A 136 -1.71 -1.83 -9.55
C PRO A 136 -1.19 -1.51 -10.96
N SER A 137 -0.73 -2.55 -11.67
CA SER A 137 -0.28 -2.46 -13.06
C SER A 137 -1.31 -3.08 -14.00
N GLU A 138 -1.56 -2.41 -15.12
CA GLU A 138 -2.50 -2.84 -16.15
C GLU A 138 -1.98 -4.07 -16.94
N GLU A 139 -0.65 -4.22 -17.04
CA GLU A 139 0.00 -5.38 -17.66
C GLU A 139 -0.31 -6.71 -16.96
N TYR A 140 -0.80 -6.67 -15.72
CA TYR A 140 -1.13 -7.86 -14.96
C TYR A 140 -2.32 -8.63 -15.57
N PHE A 141 -3.26 -7.93 -16.20
CA PHE A 141 -4.39 -8.58 -16.87
C PHE A 141 -3.95 -9.38 -18.10
N GLU A 142 -3.02 -8.84 -18.89
CA GLU A 142 -2.45 -9.57 -20.05
C GLU A 142 -1.72 -10.84 -19.60
N LYS A 143 -1.02 -10.79 -18.46
CA LYS A 143 -0.37 -11.99 -17.88
C LYS A 143 -1.39 -13.05 -17.45
N LEU A 144 -2.53 -12.63 -16.90
CA LEU A 144 -3.61 -13.55 -16.52
C LEU A 144 -4.36 -14.13 -17.71
N LYS A 145 -4.56 -13.35 -18.78
CA LYS A 145 -5.22 -13.81 -20.00
C LYS A 145 -4.41 -14.87 -20.74
N ASN A 146 -3.08 -14.74 -20.72
CA ASN A 146 -2.15 -15.65 -21.39
C ASN A 146 -1.67 -16.80 -20.48
N ALA A 147 -2.07 -16.81 -19.20
CA ALA A 147 -1.73 -17.89 -18.29
C ALA A 147 -2.62 -19.12 -18.59
N PRO A 148 -2.05 -20.34 -18.60
CA PRO A 148 -2.85 -21.55 -18.72
C PRO A 148 -3.86 -21.60 -17.56
N ASP A 149 -5.14 -21.86 -17.88
CA ASP A 149 -6.18 -21.94 -16.85
C ASP A 149 -5.81 -23.08 -15.90
N PRO A 150 -5.72 -22.86 -14.58
CA PRO A 150 -5.48 -23.95 -13.63
C PRO A 150 -6.56 -25.04 -13.66
N SER A 151 -7.69 -24.85 -14.36
CA SER A 151 -8.63 -25.94 -14.68
C SER A 151 -8.08 -26.95 -15.68
N ASP A 152 -7.15 -26.56 -16.56
CA ASP A 152 -6.58 -27.41 -17.62
C ASP A 152 -5.43 -28.30 -17.13
N GLN A 153 -5.01 -28.14 -15.87
CA GLN A 153 -3.97 -28.96 -15.23
C GLN A 153 -4.55 -30.11 -14.38
N LYS A 154 -5.87 -30.35 -14.45
CA LYS A 154 -6.52 -31.53 -13.86
C LYS A 154 -6.86 -32.55 -14.96
N VAL A 155 -5.84 -33.21 -15.50
CA VAL A 155 -5.97 -34.49 -16.22
C VAL A 155 -4.91 -35.44 -15.70
#